data_AF-A0A7X7NE81-F1
#
_entry.id   AF-A0A7X7NE81-F1
#
_cell.length_a   1.000
_cell.length_b   1.000
_cell.length_c   1.000
_cell.angle_alpha   90.00
_cell.angle_beta   90.00
_cell.angle_gamma   90.00
#
_symmetry.space_group_name_H-M   'P 1'
#
loop_
_entity.id
_entity.type
_entity.pdbx_description
1 polymer ?
#
loop_
_entity_poly.entity_id
_entity_poly.type
_entity_poly.pdbx_seq_one_letter_code
_entity_poly.pdbx_strand_id
1 'polypeptide(L)'
;PRYGWPFFCFLSHKVSRWFSPLFILTMVISCGFLFWYGNDVIYKMIFATGSIFVVAGLFFKVLPLRITRHVYYFMVMNFALILGFFRYLGGIKSAAWSRTDRG
;
A
#
# COMPACT_ATOMS: atom_id res chain seq x y z
N PRO A 1 22.57 -2.35 -13.25
CA PRO A 1 22.46 -1.47 -14.43
C PRO A 1 22.40 0.01 -14.00
N ARG A 2 23.44 0.79 -14.26
CA ARG A 2 23.52 2.19 -13.79
C ARG A 2 22.75 3.18 -14.69
N TYR A 3 22.49 2.87 -15.97
CA TYR A 3 21.73 3.73 -16.90
C TYR A 3 20.97 2.89 -17.96
N GLY A 4 19.90 3.44 -18.55
CA GLY A 4 19.11 2.84 -19.66
C GLY A 4 17.73 2.28 -19.29
N TRP A 5 17.00 1.73 -20.27
CA TRP A 5 15.67 1.12 -20.10
C TRP A 5 15.56 0.13 -18.92
N PRO A 6 16.56 -0.75 -18.65
CA PRO A 6 16.50 -1.66 -17.50
C PRO A 6 16.50 -0.94 -16.16
N PHE A 7 17.19 0.21 -16.06
CA PHE A 7 17.20 1.03 -14.85
C PHE A 7 15.85 1.72 -14.64
N PHE A 8 15.24 2.25 -15.70
CA PHE A 8 13.89 2.82 -15.64
C PHE A 8 12.86 1.79 -15.19
N CYS A 9 12.85 0.59 -15.79
CA CYS A 9 11.95 -0.49 -15.36
C CYS A 9 12.18 -0.89 -13.90
N PHE A 10 13.45 -0.94 -13.46
CA PHE A 10 13.79 -1.25 -12.08
C PHE A 10 13.27 -0.18 -11.11
N LEU A 11 13.49 1.10 -11.41
CA LEU A 11 13.02 2.21 -10.58
C LEU A 11 11.49 2.26 -10.55
N SER A 12 10.85 2.25 -11.72
CA SER A 12 9.40 2.33 -11.85
C SER A 12 8.69 1.15 -11.20
N HIS A 13 9.25 -0.06 -11.26
CA HIS A 13 8.57 -1.23 -10.71
C HIS A 13 8.93 -1.49 -9.25
N LYS A 14 10.23 -1.48 -8.91
CA LYS A 14 10.70 -1.88 -7.58
C LYS A 14 10.59 -0.74 -6.57
N VAL A 15 11.01 0.47 -6.94
CA VAL A 15 10.99 1.62 -6.03
C VAL A 15 9.56 2.14 -5.84
N SER A 16 8.80 2.29 -6.92
CA SER A 16 7.37 2.68 -6.82
C SER A 16 6.58 1.75 -5.91
N ARG A 17 6.86 0.44 -5.92
CA ARG A 17 6.15 -0.52 -5.07
C ARG A 17 6.42 -0.32 -3.57
N TRP A 18 7.61 0.16 -3.19
CA TRP A 18 7.92 0.47 -1.79
C TRP A 18 7.27 1.78 -1.33
N PHE A 19 7.13 2.76 -2.22
CA PHE A 19 6.49 4.05 -1.90
C PHE A 19 4.97 4.06 -2.12
N SER A 20 4.43 3.13 -2.91
CA SER A 20 2.99 2.94 -3.15
C SER A 20 2.13 3.01 -1.87
N PRO A 21 2.44 2.27 -0.78
CA PRO A 21 1.66 2.36 0.45
C PRO A 21 1.66 3.77 1.07
N LEU A 22 2.78 4.49 1.00
CA LEU A 22 2.89 5.86 1.52
C LEU A 22 2.10 6.85 0.66
N PHE A 23 2.13 6.70 -0.67
CA PHE A 23 1.32 7.52 -1.58
C PHE A 23 -0.18 7.30 -1.38
N ILE A 24 -0.61 6.05 -1.21
CA ILE A 24 -2.01 5.74 -0.92
C ILE A 24 -2.43 6.35 0.43
N LEU A 25 -1.60 6.20 1.46
CA LEU A 25 -1.91 6.75 2.79
C LEU A 25 -2.02 8.28 2.76
N THR A 26 -1.05 8.96 2.15
CA THR A 26 -1.06 10.42 2.02
C THR A 26 -2.24 10.91 1.17
N MET A 27 -2.55 10.24 0.06
CA MET A 27 -3.72 10.55 -0.77
C MET A 27 -5.02 10.46 0.02
N VAL A 28 -5.22 9.39 0.79
CA VAL A 28 -6.44 9.19 1.60
C VAL A 28 -6.55 10.25 2.69
N ILE A 29 -5.46 10.57 3.39
CA ILE A 29 -5.44 11.60 4.42
C ILE A 29 -5.76 12.96 3.80
N SER A 30 -5.05 13.36 2.73
CA SER A 30 -5.27 14.64 2.06
C SER A 30 -6.71 14.74 1.52
N CYS A 31 -7.21 13.73 0.83
CA CYS A 31 -8.59 13.74 0.32
C CYS A 31 -9.63 13.75 1.46
N GLY A 32 -9.37 13.09 2.58
CA GLY A 32 -10.24 13.12 3.76
C GLY A 32 -10.30 14.52 4.41
N PHE A 33 -9.15 15.19 4.53
CA PHE A 33 -9.12 16.60 4.98
C PHE A 33 -9.85 17.52 4.00
N LEU A 34 -9.60 17.38 2.70
CA LEU A 34 -10.27 18.19 1.68
C LEU A 34 -11.77 17.86 1.55
N PHE A 35 -12.20 16.65 1.87
CA PHE A 35 -13.62 16.31 1.93
C PHE A 35 -14.35 17.11 3.03
N TRP A 36 -13.69 17.32 4.17
CA TRP A 36 -14.26 18.02 5.32
C TRP A 36 -14.24 19.56 5.14
N TYR A 37 -13.14 20.10 4.62
CA TYR A 37 -12.94 21.55 4.51
C TYR A 37 -13.22 22.11 3.11
N GLY A 38 -13.13 21.29 2.07
CA GLY A 38 -13.28 21.70 0.67
C GLY A 38 -14.69 21.43 0.14
N ASN A 39 -15.14 22.30 -0.77
CA ASN A 39 -16.44 22.12 -1.43
C ASN A 39 -16.34 21.45 -2.80
N ASP A 40 -15.12 21.20 -3.29
CA ASP A 40 -14.91 20.64 -4.61
C ASP A 40 -15.37 19.18 -4.71
N VAL A 41 -16.23 18.93 -5.70
CA VAL A 41 -16.83 17.62 -5.95
C VAL A 41 -15.79 16.56 -6.33
N ILE A 42 -14.68 16.98 -6.95
CA ILE A 42 -13.62 16.08 -7.43
C ILE A 42 -12.99 15.31 -6.27
N TYR A 43 -12.64 15.97 -5.17
CA TYR A 43 -12.03 15.29 -4.02
C TYR A 43 -13.01 14.36 -3.32
N LYS A 44 -14.31 14.72 -3.31
CA LYS A 44 -15.37 13.86 -2.79
C LYS A 44 -15.51 12.58 -3.63
N MET A 45 -15.45 12.69 -4.95
CA MET A 45 -15.49 11.53 -5.86
C MET A 45 -14.27 10.61 -5.70
N ILE A 46 -13.07 11.19 -5.59
CA ILE A 46 -11.84 10.42 -5.37
C ILE A 46 -11.90 9.67 -4.03
N PHE A 47 -12.31 10.37 -2.96
CA PHE A 47 -12.46 9.76 -1.65
C PHE A 47 -13.53 8.65 -1.64
N ALA A 48 -14.66 8.87 -2.31
CA ALA A 48 -15.73 7.88 -2.44
C ALA A 48 -15.29 6.63 -3.22
N THR A 49 -14.51 6.80 -4.29
CA THR A 49 -13.96 5.67 -5.05
C THR A 49 -12.96 4.88 -4.21
N GLY A 50 -12.12 5.59 -3.44
CA GLY A 50 -11.21 4.98 -2.47
C GLY A 50 -11.95 4.19 -1.37
N SER A 51 -13.05 4.72 -0.83
CA SER A 51 -13.83 4.04 0.19
C SER A 51 -14.56 2.80 -0.35
N ILE A 52 -15.11 2.87 -1.57
CA ILE A 52 -15.69 1.71 -2.27
C ILE A 52 -14.63 0.62 -2.45
N PHE A 53 -13.41 0.99 -2.83
CA PHE A 53 -12.32 0.04 -2.99
C PHE A 53 -12.07 -0.70 -1.67
N VAL A 54 -11.93 0.03 -0.54
CA VAL A 54 -11.76 -0.54 0.81
C VAL A 54 -12.89 -1.49 1.19
N VAL A 55 -14.15 -1.07 0.98
CA VAL A 55 -15.31 -1.91 1.27
C VAL A 55 -15.28 -3.18 0.42
N ALA A 56 -14.96 -3.10 -0.87
CA ALA A 56 -14.85 -4.26 -1.76
C ALA A 56 -13.75 -5.24 -1.30
N GLY A 57 -12.64 -4.74 -0.76
CA GLY A 57 -11.59 -5.56 -0.15
C GLY A 57 -12.06 -6.27 1.11
N LEU A 58 -12.77 -5.58 2.01
CA LEU A 58 -13.32 -6.17 3.24
C LEU A 58 -14.42 -7.21 2.94
N PHE A 59 -15.20 -6.97 1.89
CA PHE A 59 -16.27 -7.86 1.44
C PHE A 59 -15.77 -9.23 0.99
N PHE A 60 -14.47 -9.38 0.70
CA PHE A 60 -13.84 -10.69 0.45
C PHE A 60 -14.09 -11.70 1.58
N LYS A 61 -14.16 -11.24 2.85
CA LYS A 61 -14.45 -12.13 3.99
C LYS A 61 -15.86 -12.71 3.97
N VAL A 62 -16.79 -12.07 3.26
CA VAL A 62 -18.19 -12.49 3.13
C VAL A 62 -18.37 -13.30 1.85
N LEU A 63 -17.82 -12.82 0.73
CA LEU A 63 -17.92 -13.44 -0.59
C LEU A 63 -16.55 -13.50 -1.26
N PRO A 64 -15.88 -14.68 -1.27
CA PRO A 64 -14.53 -14.84 -1.78
C PRO A 64 -14.49 -14.95 -3.31
N LEU A 65 -14.92 -13.88 -3.99
CA LEU A 65 -14.83 -13.76 -5.45
C LEU A 65 -13.38 -13.55 -5.88
N ARG A 66 -13.06 -13.94 -7.13
CA ARG A 66 -11.72 -13.75 -7.70
C ARG A 66 -11.28 -12.29 -7.64
N ILE A 67 -12.16 -11.34 -7.97
CA ILE A 67 -11.81 -9.91 -8.03
C ILE A 67 -11.56 -9.35 -6.62
N THR A 68 -12.45 -9.62 -5.65
CA THR A 68 -12.32 -9.15 -4.27
C THR A 68 -11.07 -9.71 -3.60
N ARG A 69 -10.65 -10.93 -3.96
CA ARG A 69 -9.37 -11.50 -3.51
C ARG A 69 -8.17 -10.64 -3.89
N HIS A 70 -8.08 -10.17 -5.13
CA HIS A 70 -6.94 -9.34 -5.58
C HIS A 70 -6.91 -8.00 -4.84
N VAL A 71 -8.09 -7.38 -4.66
CA VAL A 71 -8.25 -6.13 -3.91
C VAL A 71 -7.82 -6.32 -2.44
N TYR A 72 -8.28 -7.40 -1.80
CA TYR A 72 -7.91 -7.74 -0.43
C TYR A 72 -6.40 -7.94 -0.28
N TYR A 73 -5.77 -8.77 -1.12
CA TYR A 73 -4.32 -8.97 -1.06
C TYR A 73 -3.54 -7.68 -1.32
N PHE A 74 -4.00 -6.84 -2.24
CA PHE A 74 -3.39 -5.54 -2.48
C PHE A 74 -3.41 -4.67 -1.22
N MET A 75 -4.54 -4.59 -0.50
CA MET A 75 -4.64 -3.84 0.75
C MET A 75 -3.77 -4.42 1.84
N VAL A 76 -3.83 -5.74 2.08
CA VAL A 76 -3.06 -6.41 3.12
C VAL A 76 -1.57 -6.21 2.89
N MET A 77 -1.11 -6.29 1.65
CA MET A 77 0.29 -6.03 1.29
C MET A 77 0.71 -4.59 1.60
N ASN A 78 -0.09 -3.60 1.19
CA ASN A 78 0.22 -2.19 1.49
C ASN A 78 0.18 -1.92 3.00
N PHE A 79 -0.78 -2.49 3.72
CA PHE A 79 -0.87 -2.35 5.18
C PHE A 79 0.34 -2.97 5.89
N ALA A 80 0.77 -4.16 5.49
CA ALA A 80 1.95 -4.82 6.04
C ALA A 80 3.23 -4.00 5.81
N LEU A 81 3.37 -3.34 4.65
CA LEU A 81 4.50 -2.45 4.37
C LEU A 81 4.51 -1.21 5.27
N ILE A 82 3.35 -0.57 5.48
CA ILE A 82 3.23 0.57 6.40
C ILE A 82 3.60 0.14 7.83
N LEU A 83 3.07 -0.99 8.29
CA LEU A 83 3.37 -1.52 9.61
C LEU A 83 4.86 -1.88 9.75
N GLY A 84 5.45 -2.47 8.72
CA GLY A 84 6.88 -2.77 8.65
C GLY A 84 7.74 -1.51 8.70
N PHE A 85 7.32 -0.43 8.03
CA PHE A 85 7.98 0.86 8.05
C PHE A 85 7.97 1.48 9.47
N PHE A 86 6.82 1.49 10.16
CA PHE A 86 6.76 1.97 11.53
C PHE A 86 7.58 1.10 12.50
N ARG A 87 7.58 -0.23 12.32
CA ARG A 87 8.45 -1.14 13.08
C ARG A 87 9.93 -0.86 12.84
N TYR A 88 10.30 -0.52 11.60
CA TYR A 88 11.67 -0.13 11.27
C TYR A 88 12.08 1.15 11.98
N LEU A 89 11.20 2.17 12.02
CA LEU A 89 11.46 3.41 12.76
C LEU A 89 11.63 3.17 14.27
N GLY A 90 10.93 2.20 14.84
CA GLY A 90 11.06 1.80 16.25
C GLY A 90 12.34 1.02 16.58
N GLY A 91 13.18 0.73 15.59
CA GLY A 91 14.42 -0.02 15.75
C GLY A 91 14.21 -1.53 15.62
N ILE A 92 14.92 -2.15 14.68
CA ILE A 92 14.92 -3.60 14.49
C ILE A 92 16.15 -4.17 15.19
N LYS A 93 15.94 -4.98 16.23
CA LYS A 93 17.04 -5.54 17.05
C LYS A 93 17.90 -6.57 16.30
N SER A 94 17.33 -7.29 15.35
CA SER A 94 18.06 -8.19 14.45
C SER A 94 17.26 -8.39 13.17
N ALA A 95 17.86 -8.02 12.04
CA ALA A 95 17.36 -8.37 10.70
C ALA A 95 18.10 -9.59 10.12
N ALA A 96 19.01 -10.19 10.90
CA ALA A 96 19.77 -11.34 10.47
C ALA A 96 18.88 -12.59 10.50
N TRP A 97 18.63 -13.16 9.33
CA TRP A 97 18.08 -14.51 9.23
C TRP A 97 19.04 -15.46 9.95
N SER A 98 18.59 -16.08 11.04
CA SER A 98 19.36 -17.13 11.69
C SER A 98 19.50 -18.29 10.69
N ARG A 99 20.74 -18.72 10.45
CA ARG A 99 20.96 -19.94 9.68
C ARG A 99 20.38 -21.09 10.50
N THR A 100 19.59 -21.95 9.88
CA THR A 100 19.24 -23.24 10.49
C THR A 100 20.51 -24.04 10.65
N ASP A 101 20.79 -24.49 11.87
CA ASP A 101 21.89 -25.42 12.13
C ASP A 101 21.62 -26.69 11.36
N ARG A 102 22.55 -27.02 10.47
CA ARG A 102 22.59 -28.28 9.74
C ARG A 102 23.82 -29.00 10.28
N GLY A 103 23.61 -29.73 11.38
CA GLY A 103 24.57 -30.74 11.83
C GLY A 103 24.76 -31.83 10.79
#